data_AF-A0A1G8H7A2-F1
#
_entry.id   AF-A0A1G8H7A2-F1
#
_cell.length_a   1.000
_cell.length_b   1.000
_cell.length_c   1.000
_cell.angle_alpha   90.00
_cell.angle_beta   90.00
_cell.angle_gamma   90.00
#
_symmetry.space_group_name_H-M   'P 1'
#
loop_
_entity.id
_entity.type
_entity.pdbx_description
1 polymer ?
#
loop_
_entity_poly.entity_id
_entity_poly.type
_entity_poly.pdbx_seq_one_letter_code
_entity_poly.pdbx_strand_id
1 'polypeptide(L)' 'MRKPRRTGRIEKVTELLYMIGVLSQEERDQMKKTSVRQTKT' A
#
# COMPACT_ATOMS: atom_id res chain seq x y z
N MET A 1 -19.37 9.48 5.70
CA MET A 1 -17.98 9.05 5.94
C MET A 1 -17.79 7.62 5.43
N ARG A 2 -16.99 7.40 4.38
CA ARG A 2 -16.65 6.04 3.93
C ARG A 2 -15.80 5.37 5.02
N LYS A 3 -16.31 4.33 5.68
CA LYS A 3 -15.56 3.55 6.67
C LYS A 3 -14.20 3.11 6.07
N PRO A 4 -13.08 3.14 6.81
CA PRO A 4 -11.81 2.69 6.28
C PRO A 4 -11.94 1.21 5.93
N ARG A 5 -11.77 0.87 4.64
CA ARG A 5 -11.59 -0.53 4.24
C ARG A 5 -10.41 -1.05 5.07
N ARG A 6 -10.56 -2.20 5.74
CA ARG A 6 -9.48 -2.83 6.50
C ARG A 6 -8.26 -2.92 5.58
N THR A 7 -7.26 -2.07 5.81
CA THR A 7 -6.04 -2.04 5.00
C THR A 7 -5.33 -3.38 5.13
N GLY A 8 -4.94 -3.97 3.99
CA GLY A 8 -4.28 -5.26 3.94
C GLY A 8 -2.94 -5.25 4.67
N ARG A 9 -2.41 -6.43 5.04
CA ARG A 9 -1.07 -6.53 5.65
C ARG A 9 0.00 -5.86 4.79
N ILE A 10 -0.09 -5.99 3.47
CA ILE A 10 0.85 -5.39 2.51
C ILE A 10 0.78 -3.86 2.56
N GLU A 11 -0.42 -3.27 2.51
CA GLU A 11 -0.58 -1.81 2.61
C GLU A 11 0.03 -1.27 3.89
N LYS A 12 -0.16 -1.95 5.03
CA LYS A 12 0.45 -1.53 6.31
C LYS A 12 1.98 -1.55 6.27
N VAL A 13 2.58 -2.57 5.64
CA VAL A 13 4.04 -2.66 5.49
C VAL A 13 4.54 -1.57 4.55
N THR A 14 3.86 -1.32 3.43
CA THR A 14 4.23 -0.24 2.49
C THR A 14 4.17 1.13 3.15
N GLU A 15 3.14 1.41 3.97
CA GLU A 15 3.07 2.66 4.75
C GLU A 15 4.25 2.78 5.73
N LEU A 16 4.59 1.70 6.44
CA LEU A 16 5.70 1.71 7.40
C LEU A 16 7.05 1.99 6.71
N LEU A 17 7.31 1.33 5.58
CA LEU A 17 8.55 1.54 4.82
C LEU A 17 8.66 2.96 4.26
N TYR A 18 7.54 3.57 3.89
CA TYR A 18 7.50 4.99 3.51
C TYR A 18 7.79 5.92 4.71
N MET A 19 7.19 5.65 5.87
CA MET A 19 7.43 6.46 7.09
C MET A 19 8.88 6.40 7.58
N ILE A 20 9.55 5.26 7.39
CA ILE A 20 10.97 5.07 7.76
C ILE A 20 11.90 5.67 6.69
N GLY A 21 11.38 6.11 5.55
CA GLY A 21 12.16 6.68 4.44
C GLY A 21 12.87 5.63 3.58
N VAL A 22 12.51 4.35 3.71
CA VAL A 22 13.01 3.27 2.85
C VAL A 22 12.38 3.36 1.46
N LEU A 23 11.10 3.70 1.40
CA LEU A 23 10.38 3.92 0.13
C LEU A 23 10.16 5.40 -0.11
N SER A 24 10.36 5.81 -1.36
CA SER A 24 9.92 7.09 -1.88
C SER A 24 8.41 7.08 -2.13
N GLN A 25 7.82 8.27 -2.24
CA GLN A 25 6.38 8.41 -2.49
C GLN A 25 5.96 7.72 -3.81
N GLU A 26 6.78 7.80 -4.85
CA GLU A 26 6.55 7.13 -6.13
C GLU A 26 6.56 5.61 -6.00
N GLU A 27 7.47 5.03 -5.22
CA GLU A 27 7.58 3.58 -5.01
C GLU A 27 6.38 3.05 -4.21
N ARG A 28 5.93 3.79 -3.18
CA ARG A 28 4.70 3.50 -2.45
C ARG A 28 3.48 3.46 -3.37
N ASP A 29 3.37 4.41 -4.29
CA ASP A 29 2.24 4.51 -5.20
C ASP A 29 2.24 3.39 -6.24
N GLN A 30 3.41 2.94 -6.70
CA GLN A 30 3.54 1.75 -7.55
C GLN A 30 3.12 0.47 -6.82
N MET A 31 3.56 0.28 -5.56
CA MET A 31 3.19 -0.88 -4.76
C MET A 31 1.68 -0.95 -4.46
N LYS A 32 1.02 0.20 -4.27
CA LYS A 32 -0.44 0.26 -4.13
C LYS A 32 -1.15 -0.19 -5.40
N LYS A 33 -0.65 0.17 -6.59
CA LYS A 33 -1.23 -0.23 -7.88
C LYS A 33 -1.06 -1.73 -8.16
N THR A 34 0.07 -2.33 -7.80
CA THR A 34 0.32 -3.76 -8.00
C THR A 34 -0.48 -4.64 -7.06
N SER A 35 -0.69 -4.22 -5.80
CA SER A 35 -1.49 -4.98 -4.83
C SER A 35 -2.95 -5.15 -5.25
N VAL A 36 -3.55 -4.14 -5.90
CA VAL A 36 -4.94 -4.21 -6.41
C VAL A 36 -5.07 -5.18 -7.60
N ARG A 37 -3.97 -5.39 -8.36
CA ARG A 37 -3.98 -6.24 -9.55
C ARG A 37 -3.94 -7.74 -9.25
N GLN A 38 -3.41 -8.14 -8.08
CA GLN A 38 -3.29 -9.55 -7.70
C GLN A 38 -4.58 -10.18 -7.15
N THR A 39 -5.60 -9.40 -6.80
CA THR A 39 -6.90 -9.91 -6.32
C THR A 39 -7.89 -10.27 -7.43
N LYS A 40 -7.44 -10.43 -8.68
CA LYS A 40 -8.28 -10.77 -9.86
C LYS A 40 -7.97 -12.14 -10.49
N THR A 41 -7.31 -13.04 -9.78
CA THR A 41 -7.15 -14.46 -10.18
C THR A 41 -7.97 -15.36 -9.27
#